data_AF-A0A2W6UUS9-F1
#
_entry.id   AF-A0A2W6UUS9-F1
#
_cell.length_a   1.000
_cell.length_b   1.000
_cell.length_c   1.000
_cell.angle_alpha   90.00
_cell.angle_beta   90.00
_cell.angle_gamma   90.00
#
_symmetry.space_group_name_H-M   'P 1'
#
loop_
_entity.id
_entity.type
_entity.pdbx_description
1 polymer ?
#
loop_
_entity_poly.entity_id
_entity_poly.type
_entity_poly.pdbx_seq_one_letter_code
_entity_poly.pdbx_strand_id
1 'polypeptide(L)'
;MLPALGACATAGDYPSLAIRDAERAAMAGRTGLATAPPAPLIPQRTPLPSPASFDPAALGRVGPLTAAARSAHARFSGQVAAAQRQVAAGRGGERDSDAWAAAQVALASLESARSQTAVPLADLEQLHAQAAIAGVPSEALSAARSEVLGLVRAEDATLARLRGQLGR
;
A
#
# COMPACT_ATOMS: atom_id res chain seq x y z
N MET A 1 -19.67 3.35 32.99
CA MET A 1 -20.14 1.96 33.17
C MET A 1 -19.66 1.17 31.95
N LEU A 2 -18.70 0.26 32.14
CA LEU A 2 -18.33 -0.73 31.12
C LEU A 2 -19.15 -2.01 31.35
N PRO A 3 -19.70 -2.66 30.32
CA PRO A 3 -20.31 -3.97 30.47
C PRO A 3 -19.21 -5.02 30.59
N ALA A 4 -19.26 -5.82 31.65
CA ALA A 4 -18.44 -7.03 31.79
C ALA A 4 -19.09 -8.16 30.98
N LEU A 5 -18.37 -8.68 29.98
CA LEU A 5 -18.74 -9.92 29.29
C LEU A 5 -18.30 -11.09 30.18
N GLY A 6 -19.21 -11.62 30.99
CA GLY A 6 -19.02 -12.87 31.73
C GLY A 6 -19.13 -14.06 30.77
N ALA A 7 -18.05 -14.81 30.60
CA ALA A 7 -18.05 -16.04 29.83
C ALA A 7 -18.91 -17.12 30.52
N CYS A 8 -19.84 -17.72 29.78
CA CYS A 8 -20.79 -18.74 30.23
C CYS A 8 -20.14 -20.12 30.45
N ALA A 9 -19.23 -20.25 31.40
CA ALA A 9 -18.80 -21.55 31.89
C ALA A 9 -18.81 -21.54 33.42
N THR A 10 -19.80 -22.20 34.01
CA THR A 10 -19.77 -22.49 35.44
C THR A 10 -18.76 -23.62 35.66
N ALA A 11 -17.96 -23.55 36.71
CA ALA A 11 -17.07 -24.63 37.09
C ALA A 11 -17.92 -25.80 37.63
N GLY A 12 -18.35 -26.67 36.74
CA GLY A 12 -19.01 -27.94 37.05
C GLY A 12 -18.11 -29.13 36.72
N ASP A 13 -18.57 -30.34 37.08
CA ASP A 13 -17.86 -31.58 36.74
C ASP A 13 -17.80 -31.76 35.22
N TYR A 14 -16.60 -31.59 34.67
CA TYR A 14 -16.33 -31.81 33.25
C TYR A 14 -16.18 -33.30 32.95
N PRO A 15 -16.63 -33.77 31.77
CA PRO A 15 -16.43 -35.14 31.35
C PRO A 15 -14.93 -35.45 31.22
N SER A 16 -14.56 -36.71 31.50
CA SER A 16 -13.18 -37.18 31.39
C SER A 16 -12.60 -36.93 30.00
N LEU A 17 -11.36 -36.43 29.96
CA LEU A 17 -10.53 -36.29 28.76
C LEU A 17 -9.82 -37.59 28.38
N ALA A 18 -10.07 -38.69 29.08
CA ALA A 18 -9.53 -39.98 28.69
C ALA A 18 -10.06 -40.38 27.30
N ILE A 19 -9.14 -40.86 26.45
CA ILE A 19 -9.45 -41.36 25.11
C ILE A 19 -10.55 -42.43 25.20
N ARG A 20 -11.62 -42.21 24.45
CA ARG A 20 -12.80 -43.10 24.45
C ARG A 20 -12.53 -44.35 23.60
N ASP A 21 -13.20 -45.44 23.94
CA ASP A 21 -12.99 -46.70 23.21
C ASP A 21 -13.46 -46.63 21.75
N ALA A 22 -14.47 -45.81 21.44
CA ALA A 22 -14.85 -45.53 20.06
C ALA A 22 -13.73 -44.83 19.26
N GLU A 23 -12.96 -43.96 19.91
CA GLU A 23 -11.80 -43.29 19.29
C GLU A 23 -10.62 -44.25 19.12
N ARG A 24 -10.46 -45.19 20.07
CA ARG A 24 -9.45 -46.26 20.01
C ARG A 24 -9.74 -47.24 18.86
N ALA A 25 -11.00 -47.64 18.68
CA ALA A 25 -11.41 -48.50 17.57
C ALA A 25 -11.26 -47.80 16.20
N ALA A 26 -11.57 -46.50 16.12
CA ALA A 26 -11.34 -45.70 14.92
C ALA A 26 -9.86 -45.51 14.57
N MET A 27 -8.96 -45.62 15.56
CA MET A 27 -7.51 -45.60 15.35
C MET A 27 -7.00 -46.98 14.88
N ALA A 28 -7.50 -48.07 15.47
CA ALA A 28 -7.16 -49.44 15.07
C ALA A 28 -7.66 -49.80 13.65
N GLY A 29 -8.79 -49.23 13.22
CA GLY A 29 -9.29 -49.38 11.85
C GLY A 29 -8.43 -48.69 10.77
N ARG A 30 -7.55 -47.74 11.15
CA ARG A 30 -6.64 -47.05 10.22
C ARG A 30 -5.30 -47.75 10.02
N THR A 31 -4.96 -48.72 10.86
CA THR A 31 -3.70 -49.49 10.78
C THR A 31 -3.76 -50.69 9.83
N GLY A 32 -4.90 -50.94 9.17
CA GLY A 32 -5.06 -52.02 8.19
C GLY A 32 -4.47 -51.75 6.79
N LEU A 33 -3.77 -50.63 6.59
CA LEU A 33 -3.01 -50.38 5.37
C LEU A 33 -1.62 -51.01 5.52
N ALA A 34 -1.37 -52.10 4.78
CA ALA A 34 -0.04 -52.67 4.63
C ALA A 34 0.96 -51.54 4.31
N THR A 35 1.86 -51.27 5.25
CA THR A 35 2.83 -50.19 5.12
C THR A 35 3.89 -50.66 4.14
N ALA A 36 3.76 -50.30 2.86
CA ALA A 36 4.88 -50.39 1.94
C ALA A 36 6.05 -49.56 2.52
N PRO A 37 7.30 -50.05 2.46
CA PRO A 37 8.43 -49.26 2.94
C PRO A 37 8.46 -47.91 2.22
N PRO A 38 8.71 -46.81 2.93
CA PRO A 38 8.75 -45.49 2.32
C PRO A 38 9.83 -45.50 1.22
N ALA A 39 9.44 -45.08 0.00
CA ALA A 39 10.40 -44.89 -1.06
C ALA A 39 11.50 -43.92 -0.60
N PRO A 40 12.76 -44.08 -1.04
CA PRO A 40 13.82 -43.14 -0.71
C PRO A 40 13.42 -41.72 -1.11
N LEU A 41 13.47 -40.79 -0.15
CA LEU A 41 13.26 -39.37 -0.41
C LEU A 41 14.44 -38.85 -1.24
N ILE A 42 14.30 -38.87 -2.57
CA ILE A 42 15.19 -38.12 -3.46
C ILE A 42 14.75 -36.65 -3.37
N PRO A 43 15.61 -35.71 -2.93
CA PRO A 43 15.26 -34.29 -2.93
C PRO A 43 14.94 -33.85 -4.36
N GLN A 44 13.67 -33.60 -4.64
CA GLN A 44 13.25 -32.97 -5.88
C GLN A 44 13.82 -31.55 -5.86
N ARG A 45 14.91 -31.30 -6.59
CA ARG A 45 15.39 -29.94 -6.81
C ARG A 45 14.44 -29.28 -7.80
N THR A 46 13.43 -28.58 -7.30
CA THR A 46 12.68 -27.65 -8.13
C THR A 46 13.67 -26.61 -8.65
N PRO A 47 13.84 -26.45 -9.97
CA PRO A 47 14.71 -25.39 -10.50
C PRO A 47 14.25 -24.06 -9.91
N LEU A 48 15.17 -23.26 -9.35
CA LEU A 48 14.83 -21.89 -9.03
C LEU A 48 14.41 -21.21 -10.35
N PRO A 49 13.35 -20.39 -10.34
CA PRO A 49 13.04 -19.58 -11.51
C PRO A 49 14.28 -18.76 -11.87
N SER A 50 14.64 -18.75 -13.16
CA SER A 50 15.73 -17.91 -13.65
C SER A 50 15.48 -16.46 -13.24
N PRO A 51 16.51 -15.72 -12.79
CA PRO A 51 16.33 -14.31 -12.46
C PRO A 51 15.76 -13.59 -13.69
N ALA A 52 14.70 -12.82 -13.49
CA ALA A 52 14.15 -11.99 -14.55
C ALA A 52 15.26 -11.07 -15.06
N SER A 53 15.57 -11.13 -16.35
CA SER A 53 16.54 -10.24 -16.97
C SER A 53 15.96 -8.83 -17.02
N PHE A 54 16.67 -7.85 -16.48
CA PHE A 54 16.34 -6.44 -16.66
C PHE A 54 16.78 -5.98 -18.05
N ASP A 55 15.85 -5.39 -18.80
CA ASP A 55 16.16 -4.76 -20.08
C ASP A 55 16.84 -3.40 -19.85
N PRO A 56 18.14 -3.22 -20.20
CA PRO A 56 18.82 -1.94 -20.02
C PRO A 56 18.14 -0.79 -20.78
N ALA A 57 17.42 -1.07 -21.87
CA ALA A 57 16.68 -0.04 -22.62
C ALA A 57 15.54 0.58 -21.79
N ALA A 58 15.05 -0.12 -20.75
CA ALA A 58 14.04 0.41 -19.85
C ALA A 58 14.51 1.66 -19.07
N LEU A 59 15.83 1.86 -18.90
CA LEU A 59 16.39 3.08 -18.32
C LEU A 59 16.12 4.34 -19.18
N GLY A 60 15.83 4.16 -20.48
CA GLY A 60 15.38 5.25 -21.35
C GLY A 60 14.07 5.91 -20.89
N ARG A 61 13.26 5.22 -20.06
CA ARG A 61 12.00 5.76 -19.51
C ARG A 61 12.20 6.77 -18.39
N VAL A 62 13.39 6.84 -17.77
CA VAL A 62 13.65 7.71 -16.59
C VAL A 62 13.43 9.18 -16.91
N GLY A 63 13.99 9.66 -18.03
CA GLY A 63 13.83 11.06 -18.48
C GLY A 63 12.36 11.45 -18.71
N PRO A 64 11.63 10.71 -19.57
CA PRO A 64 10.20 10.95 -19.80
C PRO A 64 9.34 10.92 -18.53
N LEU A 65 9.56 9.96 -17.62
CA LEU A 65 8.82 9.88 -16.35
C LEU A 65 9.10 11.08 -15.44
N THR A 66 10.36 11.49 -15.35
CA THR A 66 10.75 12.69 -14.57
C THR A 66 10.13 13.96 -15.16
N ALA A 67 10.12 14.10 -16.49
CA ALA A 67 9.47 15.22 -17.17
C ALA A 67 7.95 15.23 -16.97
N ALA A 68 7.31 14.06 -17.01
CA ALA A 68 5.89 13.91 -16.74
C ALA A 68 5.55 14.34 -15.30
N ALA A 69 6.36 13.94 -14.30
CA ALA A 69 6.21 14.35 -12.92
C ALA A 69 6.34 15.87 -12.75
N ARG A 70 7.37 16.49 -13.35
CA ARG A 70 7.54 17.96 -13.34
C ARG A 70 6.35 18.67 -13.96
N SER A 71 5.83 18.15 -15.07
CA SER A 71 4.65 18.69 -15.75
C SER A 71 3.39 18.59 -14.89
N ALA A 72 3.17 17.46 -14.22
CA ALA A 72 2.07 17.29 -13.27
C ALA A 72 2.21 18.26 -12.08
N HIS A 73 3.41 18.38 -11.52
CA HIS A 73 3.71 19.31 -10.44
C HIS A 73 3.46 20.78 -10.82
N ALA A 74 3.82 21.17 -12.04
CA ALA A 74 3.54 22.51 -12.54
C ALA A 74 2.02 22.78 -12.62
N ARG A 75 1.22 21.78 -13.03
CA ARG A 75 -0.25 21.88 -13.05
C ARG A 75 -0.84 21.97 -11.64
N PHE A 76 -0.33 21.20 -10.68
CA PHE A 76 -0.70 21.33 -9.27
C PHE A 76 -0.41 22.75 -8.77
N SER A 77 0.84 23.21 -8.98
CA SER A 77 1.32 24.51 -8.51
C SER A 77 0.50 25.68 -9.08
N GLY A 78 0.11 25.59 -10.35
CA GLY A 78 -0.76 26.58 -11.00
C GLY A 78 -2.16 26.70 -10.39
N GLN A 79 -2.64 25.67 -9.68
CA GLN A 79 -3.96 25.66 -9.03
C GLN A 79 -3.93 26.13 -7.57
N VAL A 80 -2.74 26.17 -6.93
CA VAL A 80 -2.59 26.44 -5.49
C VAL A 80 -3.19 27.79 -5.08
N ALA A 81 -2.92 28.86 -5.83
CA ALA A 81 -3.39 30.19 -5.47
C ALA A 81 -4.92 30.31 -5.53
N ALA A 82 -5.57 29.64 -6.48
CA ALA A 82 -7.03 29.62 -6.59
C ALA A 82 -7.65 28.85 -5.42
N ALA A 83 -7.11 27.67 -5.10
CA ALA A 83 -7.57 26.88 -3.97
C ALA A 83 -7.37 27.59 -2.63
N GLN A 84 -6.25 28.30 -2.44
CA GLN A 84 -6.00 29.13 -1.25
C GLN A 84 -7.09 30.17 -1.04
N ARG A 85 -7.57 30.84 -2.10
CA ARG A 85 -8.66 31.82 -2.00
C ARG A 85 -9.98 31.18 -1.58
N GLN A 86 -10.32 30.02 -2.14
CA GLN A 86 -11.54 29.29 -1.78
C GLN A 86 -11.50 28.79 -0.33
N VAL A 87 -10.37 28.21 0.07
CA VAL A 87 -10.13 27.77 1.47
C VAL A 87 -10.22 28.94 2.45
N ALA A 88 -9.67 30.10 2.11
CA ALA A 88 -9.77 31.29 2.94
C ALA A 88 -11.22 31.80 3.07
N ALA A 89 -12.02 31.74 2.00
CA ALA A 89 -13.42 32.16 2.01
C ALA A 89 -14.33 31.20 2.80
N GLY A 90 -14.07 29.89 2.73
CA GLY A 90 -14.79 28.88 3.51
C GLY A 90 -14.36 28.78 4.97
N ARG A 91 -13.29 29.48 5.38
CA ARG A 91 -12.76 29.40 6.74
C ARG A 91 -13.72 30.03 7.74
N GLY A 92 -14.15 29.26 8.73
CA GLY A 92 -15.03 29.74 9.81
C GLY A 92 -16.49 29.93 9.40
N GLY A 93 -16.85 29.57 8.16
CA GLY A 93 -18.24 29.45 7.74
C GLY A 93 -18.90 28.19 8.33
N GLU A 94 -20.22 28.16 8.35
CA GLU A 94 -20.97 26.95 8.70
C GLU A 94 -20.71 25.86 7.64
N ARG A 95 -20.68 24.59 8.06
CA ARG A 95 -20.33 23.46 7.17
C ARG A 95 -21.31 23.25 6.02
N ASP A 96 -22.51 23.80 6.13
CA ASP A 96 -23.57 23.79 5.11
C ASP A 96 -23.54 25.02 4.20
N SER A 97 -22.62 25.96 4.42
CA SER A 97 -22.47 27.13 3.56
C SER A 97 -21.85 26.80 2.19
N ASP A 98 -22.28 27.53 1.17
CA ASP A 98 -21.72 27.43 -0.19
C ASP A 98 -20.20 27.68 -0.21
N ALA A 99 -19.71 28.58 0.66
CA ALA A 99 -18.29 28.88 0.78
C ALA A 99 -17.48 27.69 1.29
N TRP A 100 -18.02 26.94 2.26
CA TRP A 100 -17.39 25.71 2.75
C TRP A 100 -17.39 24.62 1.65
N ALA A 101 -18.52 24.45 0.95
CA ALA A 101 -18.62 23.48 -0.15
C ALA A 101 -17.64 23.80 -1.30
N ALA A 102 -17.53 25.07 -1.70
CA ALA A 102 -16.59 25.51 -2.72
C ALA A 102 -15.12 25.24 -2.31
N ALA A 103 -14.80 25.44 -1.04
CA ALA A 103 -13.47 25.17 -0.51
C ALA A 103 -13.12 23.67 -0.54
N GLN A 104 -14.07 22.79 -0.24
CA GLN A 104 -13.90 21.33 -0.33
C GLN A 104 -13.68 20.87 -1.78
N VAL A 105 -14.43 21.41 -2.74
CA VAL A 105 -14.24 21.12 -4.17
C VAL A 105 -12.85 21.56 -4.64
N ALA A 106 -12.39 22.73 -4.19
CA ALA A 106 -11.06 23.23 -4.52
C ALA A 106 -9.94 22.34 -3.93
N LEU A 107 -10.10 21.85 -2.70
CA LEU A 107 -9.19 20.87 -2.10
C LEU A 107 -9.19 19.55 -2.90
N ALA A 108 -10.35 18.99 -3.22
CA ALA A 108 -10.47 17.76 -4.00
C ALA A 108 -9.81 17.88 -5.38
N SER A 109 -9.92 19.06 -6.01
CA SER A 109 -9.23 19.35 -7.27
C SER A 109 -7.71 19.31 -7.12
N LEU A 110 -7.16 19.90 -6.05
CA LEU A 110 -5.72 19.81 -5.76
C LEU A 110 -5.27 18.38 -5.42
N GLU A 111 -6.08 17.61 -4.71
CA GLU A 111 -5.79 16.20 -4.38
C GLU A 111 -5.73 15.33 -5.65
N SER A 112 -6.65 15.56 -6.58
CA SER A 112 -6.65 14.92 -7.89
C SER A 112 -5.39 15.30 -8.67
N ALA A 113 -5.02 16.59 -8.70
CA ALA A 113 -3.79 17.06 -9.34
C ALA A 113 -2.53 16.44 -8.72
N ARG A 114 -2.45 16.35 -7.38
CA ARG A 114 -1.34 15.71 -6.65
C ARG A 114 -1.23 14.22 -6.97
N SER A 115 -2.37 13.55 -7.17
CA SER A 115 -2.38 12.13 -7.57
C SER A 115 -1.74 11.92 -8.95
N GLN A 116 -1.85 12.89 -9.86
CA GLN A 116 -1.18 12.83 -11.18
C GLN A 116 0.35 12.90 -11.07
N THR A 117 0.91 13.61 -10.07
CA THR A 117 2.36 13.63 -9.81
C THR A 117 2.87 12.28 -9.29
N ALA A 118 2.02 11.50 -8.61
CA ALA A 118 2.39 10.21 -8.02
C ALA A 118 2.47 9.06 -9.03
N VAL A 119 1.76 9.14 -10.16
CA VAL A 119 1.78 8.11 -11.21
C VAL A 119 3.21 7.87 -11.75
N PRO A 120 3.94 8.89 -12.24
CA PRO A 120 5.31 8.68 -12.72
C PRO A 120 6.28 8.29 -11.59
N LEU A 121 5.99 8.64 -10.33
CA LEU A 121 6.78 8.15 -9.20
C LEU A 121 6.66 6.63 -9.08
N ALA A 122 5.43 6.10 -9.09
CA ALA A 122 5.19 4.66 -8.99
C ALA A 122 5.90 3.88 -10.12
N ASP A 123 5.88 4.40 -11.34
CA ASP A 123 6.61 3.81 -12.47
C ASP A 123 8.14 3.81 -12.26
N LEU A 124 8.70 4.90 -11.71
CA LEU A 124 10.12 4.97 -11.36
C LEU A 124 10.48 3.99 -10.24
N GLU A 125 9.60 3.79 -9.26
CA GLU A 125 9.80 2.81 -8.18
C GLU A 125 9.76 1.37 -8.70
N GLN A 126 8.84 1.06 -9.60
CA GLN A 126 8.78 -0.24 -10.27
C GLN A 126 10.06 -0.50 -11.06
N LEU A 127 10.53 0.47 -11.84
CA LEU A 127 11.77 0.34 -12.60
C LEU A 127 12.97 0.12 -11.67
N HIS A 128 13.01 0.82 -10.53
CA HIS A 128 14.08 0.68 -9.55
C HIS A 128 14.07 -0.68 -8.87
N ALA A 129 12.90 -1.19 -8.50
CA ALA A 129 12.77 -2.54 -7.93
C ALA A 129 13.26 -3.61 -8.93
N GLN A 130 12.88 -3.49 -10.20
CA GLN A 130 13.34 -4.41 -11.25
C GLN A 130 14.86 -4.34 -11.45
N ALA A 131 15.42 -3.13 -11.51
CA ALA A 131 16.86 -2.94 -11.66
C ALA A 131 17.65 -3.50 -10.46
N ALA A 132 17.15 -3.30 -9.23
CA ALA A 132 17.76 -3.83 -8.02
C ALA A 132 17.75 -5.36 -7.98
N ILE A 133 16.63 -6.00 -8.34
CA ILE A 133 16.52 -7.47 -8.43
C ILE A 133 17.52 -8.04 -9.43
N ALA A 134 17.74 -7.35 -10.55
CA ALA A 134 18.68 -7.77 -11.59
C ALA A 134 20.14 -7.38 -11.28
N GLY A 135 20.43 -6.72 -10.16
CA GLY A 135 21.79 -6.29 -9.82
C GLY A 135 22.34 -5.17 -10.71
N VAL A 136 21.46 -4.34 -11.29
CA VAL A 136 21.81 -3.22 -12.19
C VAL A 136 21.53 -1.89 -11.47
N PRO A 137 22.41 -1.44 -10.54
CA PRO A 137 22.21 -0.16 -9.87
C PRO A 137 22.28 1.01 -10.88
N SER A 138 21.46 2.03 -10.68
CA SER A 138 21.44 3.23 -11.51
C SER A 138 21.29 4.49 -10.67
N GLU A 139 22.34 5.30 -10.62
CA GLU A 139 22.33 6.61 -9.94
C GLU A 139 21.33 7.57 -10.57
N ALA A 140 21.21 7.57 -11.89
CA ALA A 140 20.23 8.40 -12.60
C ALA A 140 18.79 8.06 -12.17
N LEU A 141 18.47 6.77 -12.00
CA LEU A 141 17.17 6.33 -11.51
C LEU A 141 16.95 6.70 -10.05
N SER A 142 17.97 6.56 -9.20
CA SER A 142 17.91 6.97 -7.79
C SER A 142 17.68 8.48 -7.62
N ALA A 143 18.39 9.29 -8.41
CA ALA A 143 18.24 10.73 -8.44
C ALA A 143 16.85 11.15 -8.91
N ALA A 144 16.35 10.57 -10.01
CA ALA A 144 15.00 10.82 -10.52
C ALA A 144 13.92 10.50 -9.49
N ARG A 145 14.01 9.35 -8.81
CA ARG A 145 13.09 8.99 -7.72
C ARG A 145 13.11 10.01 -6.59
N SER A 146 14.31 10.40 -6.15
CA SER A 146 14.48 11.35 -5.05
C SER A 146 13.89 12.72 -5.39
N GLU A 147 14.10 13.18 -6.62
CA GLU A 147 13.54 14.42 -7.14
C GLU A 147 12.01 14.37 -7.13
N VAL A 148 11.40 13.36 -7.77
CA VAL A 148 9.94 13.26 -7.89
C VAL A 148 9.28 13.06 -6.53
N LEU A 149 9.90 12.29 -5.63
CA LEU A 149 9.42 12.16 -4.25
C LEU A 149 9.49 13.50 -3.50
N GLY A 150 10.48 14.34 -3.79
CA GLY A 150 10.55 15.72 -3.30
C GLY A 150 9.36 16.56 -3.74
N LEU A 151 8.98 16.49 -5.02
CA LEU A 151 7.80 17.19 -5.56
C LEU A 151 6.52 16.76 -4.84
N VAL A 152 6.29 15.44 -4.75
CA VAL A 152 5.11 14.87 -4.09
C VAL A 152 5.01 15.32 -2.63
N ARG A 153 6.12 15.33 -1.89
CA ARG A 153 6.15 15.81 -0.49
C ARG A 153 5.81 17.29 -0.36
N ALA A 154 6.26 18.12 -1.29
CA ALA A 154 5.93 19.55 -1.30
C ALA A 154 4.43 19.79 -1.55
N GLU A 155 3.82 18.99 -2.43
CA GLU A 155 2.38 19.02 -2.70
C GLU A 155 1.56 18.57 -1.48
N ASP A 156 1.99 17.48 -0.82
CA ASP A 156 1.38 16.98 0.42
C ASP A 156 1.40 18.02 1.53
N ALA A 157 2.53 18.69 1.74
CA ALA A 157 2.65 19.75 2.73
C ALA A 157 1.70 20.92 2.43
N THR A 158 1.52 21.26 1.14
CA THR A 158 0.58 22.29 0.70
C THR A 158 -0.86 21.90 0.99
N LEU A 159 -1.26 20.68 0.64
CA LEU A 159 -2.59 20.14 0.91
C LEU A 159 -2.86 20.06 2.42
N ALA A 160 -1.92 19.56 3.21
CA ALA A 160 -2.05 19.46 4.66
C ALA A 160 -2.26 20.85 5.31
N ARG A 161 -1.48 21.84 4.88
CA ARG A 161 -1.63 23.24 5.32
C ARG A 161 -3.02 23.79 4.99
N LEU A 162 -3.52 23.56 3.77
CA LEU A 162 -4.82 24.06 3.33
C LEU A 162 -5.98 23.38 4.08
N ARG A 163 -5.95 22.04 4.22
CA ARG A 163 -6.94 21.30 5.00
C ARG A 163 -7.00 21.78 6.45
N GLY A 164 -5.84 22.05 7.05
CA GLY A 164 -5.74 22.58 8.42
C GLY A 164 -6.44 23.93 8.61
N GLN A 165 -6.68 24.71 7.56
CA GLN A 165 -7.37 26.00 7.65
C GLN A 165 -8.89 25.87 7.71
N LEU A 166 -9.50 24.81 7.16
CA LEU A 166 -10.95 24.61 7.13
C LEU A 166 -11.53 23.98 8.41
N GLY A 167 -10.67 23.47 9.30
CA GLY A 167 -11.11 22.67 10.45
C GLY A 167 -11.52 21.25 10.05
N ARG A 168 -11.50 20.32 11.00
CA ARG A 168 -11.99 18.95 10.80
C ARG A 168 -13.51 18.90 10.80
#